data_AF-E3MLG4-F1
#
_entry.id   AF-E3MLG4-F1
#
_cell.length_a   1.000
_cell.length_b   1.000
_cell.length_c   1.000
_cell.angle_alpha   90.00
_cell.angle_beta   90.00
_cell.angle_gamma   90.00
#
_symmetry.space_group_name_H-M   'P 1'
#
loop_
_entity.id
_entity.type
_entity.pdbx_description
1 polymer ?
#
loop_
_entity_poly.entity_id
_entity_poly.type
_entity_poly.pdbx_seq_one_letter_code
_entity_poly.pdbx_strand_id
1 'polypeptide(L)'
;MSGQQPKKAPSTCGQHPKKAEPAKVEVVHVLCDCVTSNKTQVEHNRMKALERRIEFLLQENNDVEIERDRFQEEIRRRNSEIAWFRNDRDAREDTHCCALCIRMYDGQAVLPKTLSCGHTFCQECIDRITVRLQWGSWLRCSTCRRRINMPAGGFQTTYAMVPAYIPAPPGHLQL
;
A
#
# COMPACT_ATOMS: atom_id res chain seq x y z
N MET A 1 131.97 -34.31 1.64
CA MET A 1 131.00 -35.13 0.89
C MET A 1 130.40 -36.12 1.88
N SER A 2 129.33 -35.75 2.57
CA SER A 2 127.91 -35.91 2.16
C SER A 2 127.47 -37.38 2.27
N GLY A 3 126.76 -37.73 3.34
CA GLY A 3 126.22 -39.09 3.48
C GLY A 3 125.38 -39.34 4.73
N GLN A 4 124.22 -39.96 4.47
CA GLN A 4 123.47 -40.95 5.28
C GLN A 4 122.55 -40.51 6.44
N GLN A 5 121.26 -40.85 6.24
CA GLN A 5 120.34 -41.57 7.15
C GLN A 5 119.86 -40.89 8.48
N PRO A 6 118.86 -41.43 9.23
CA PRO A 6 117.51 -41.89 8.84
C PRO A 6 116.40 -41.65 9.94
N LYS A 7 115.17 -42.18 9.71
CA LYS A 7 114.11 -42.63 10.67
C LYS A 7 113.39 -41.61 11.61
N LYS A 8 112.05 -41.63 11.61
CA LYS A 8 111.17 -42.29 12.63
C LYS A 8 109.67 -41.95 12.42
N ALA A 9 108.81 -42.89 12.84
CA ALA A 9 107.35 -42.82 12.90
C ALA A 9 106.82 -41.99 14.09
N PRO A 10 105.54 -41.57 14.06
CA PRO A 10 104.62 -41.82 15.18
C PRO A 10 103.21 -42.26 14.70
N SER A 11 102.65 -43.33 15.28
CA SER A 11 101.67 -43.37 16.39
C SER A 11 100.23 -42.98 16.02
N THR A 12 99.33 -43.91 16.35
CA THR A 12 97.96 -44.11 15.92
C THR A 12 96.88 -43.30 16.63
N CYS A 13 95.75 -43.16 15.90
CA CYS A 13 94.35 -43.27 16.31
C CYS A 13 93.75 -42.19 17.22
N GLY A 14 92.68 -41.55 16.71
CA GLY A 14 91.74 -40.78 17.52
C GLY A 14 91.14 -39.56 16.83
N GLN A 15 90.59 -39.68 15.61
CA GLN A 15 89.72 -38.63 15.05
C GLN A 15 88.28 -39.12 15.00
N HIS A 16 87.46 -38.60 15.91
CA HIS A 16 86.01 -38.70 15.84
C HIS A 16 85.52 -38.00 14.57
N PRO A 17 84.69 -38.64 13.72
CA PRO A 17 84.05 -37.95 12.62
C PRO A 17 83.03 -36.95 13.19
N LYS A 18 83.19 -35.68 12.78
CA LYS A 18 82.24 -34.60 13.07
C LYS A 18 80.88 -35.00 12.50
N LYS A 19 79.84 -35.00 13.35
CA LYS A 19 78.46 -35.31 12.96
C LYS A 19 78.04 -34.42 11.77
N ALA A 20 77.66 -35.04 10.66
CA ALA A 20 77.04 -34.35 9.55
C ALA A 20 75.71 -33.74 10.00
N GLU A 21 75.52 -32.47 9.71
CA GLU A 21 74.29 -31.72 9.93
C GLU A 21 73.14 -32.43 9.17
N PRO A 22 71.98 -32.70 9.80
CA PRO A 22 70.88 -33.34 9.09
C PRO A 22 70.42 -32.40 7.97
N ALA A 23 70.44 -32.90 6.73
CA ALA A 23 69.95 -32.16 5.58
C ALA A 23 68.54 -31.64 5.89
N LYS A 24 68.35 -30.31 5.79
CA LYS A 24 67.03 -29.69 5.88
C LYS A 24 66.15 -30.35 4.81
N VAL A 25 65.24 -31.22 5.24
CA VAL A 25 64.18 -31.71 4.37
C VAL A 25 63.20 -30.54 4.22
N GLU A 26 63.34 -29.81 3.14
CA GLU A 26 62.37 -28.78 2.78
C GLU A 26 61.12 -29.51 2.30
N VAL A 27 60.08 -29.54 3.15
CA VAL A 27 58.77 -30.06 2.75
C VAL A 27 58.17 -29.03 1.80
N VAL A 28 58.43 -29.21 0.51
CA VAL A 28 57.80 -28.43 -0.54
C VAL A 28 56.36 -28.90 -0.62
N HIS A 29 55.43 -28.09 -0.10
CA HIS A 29 54.02 -28.25 -0.40
C HIS A 29 53.85 -28.00 -1.90
N VAL A 30 53.79 -29.08 -2.68
CA VAL A 30 53.39 -29.01 -4.09
C VAL A 30 51.90 -28.69 -4.10
N LEU A 31 51.57 -27.40 -4.10
CA LEU A 31 50.23 -26.96 -4.49
C LEU A 31 50.06 -27.38 -5.94
N CYS A 32 49.35 -28.49 -6.14
CA CYS A 32 48.97 -28.90 -7.48
C CYS A 32 48.00 -27.86 -8.02
N ASP A 33 48.42 -27.09 -9.03
CA ASP A 33 47.59 -26.10 -9.72
C ASP A 33 46.26 -26.70 -10.24
N CYS A 34 46.20 -28.04 -10.44
CA CYS A 34 44.98 -28.74 -10.80
C CYS A 34 43.96 -28.81 -9.66
N VAL A 35 44.38 -28.87 -8.38
CA VAL A 35 43.48 -28.93 -7.21
C VAL A 35 42.91 -27.55 -6.89
N THR A 36 43.70 -26.49 -7.02
CA THR A 36 43.24 -25.11 -6.87
C THR A 36 42.30 -24.73 -8.03
N SER A 37 42.62 -25.11 -9.27
CA SER A 37 41.73 -24.95 -10.45
C SER A 37 40.40 -25.70 -10.31
N ASN A 38 40.42 -26.95 -9.83
CA ASN A 38 39.18 -27.69 -9.56
C ASN A 38 38.36 -27.08 -8.42
N LYS A 39 39.00 -26.61 -7.34
CA LYS A 39 38.31 -25.95 -6.23
C LYS A 39 37.64 -24.64 -6.66
N THR A 40 38.35 -23.79 -7.41
CA THR A 40 37.79 -22.53 -7.95
C THR A 40 36.68 -22.81 -8.96
N GLN A 41 36.78 -23.87 -9.75
CA GLN A 41 35.72 -24.28 -10.68
C GLN A 41 34.48 -24.82 -9.96
N VAL A 42 34.64 -25.57 -8.86
CA VAL A 42 33.53 -25.99 -8.00
C VAL A 42 32.86 -24.79 -7.33
N GLU A 43 33.63 -23.83 -6.82
CA GLU A 43 33.11 -22.58 -6.26
C GLU A 43 32.37 -21.74 -7.31
N HIS A 44 32.91 -21.63 -8.53
CA HIS A 44 32.24 -20.98 -9.66
C HIS A 44 30.92 -21.67 -10.02
N ASN A 45 30.92 -23.01 -10.10
CA ASN A 45 29.71 -23.78 -10.39
C ASN A 45 28.65 -23.61 -9.29
N ARG A 46 29.06 -23.52 -8.02
CA ARG A 46 28.16 -23.22 -6.89
C ARG A 46 27.59 -21.80 -7.01
N MET A 47 28.43 -20.81 -7.34
CA MET A 47 27.99 -19.43 -7.53
C MET A 47 26.96 -19.33 -8.66
N LYS A 48 27.24 -19.94 -9.83
CA LYS A 48 26.31 -20.03 -10.97
C LYS A 48 25.01 -20.75 -10.64
N ALA A 49 25.03 -21.72 -9.72
CA ALA A 49 23.82 -22.41 -9.27
C ALA A 49 22.99 -21.52 -8.34
N LEU A 50 23.64 -20.78 -7.43
CA LEU A 50 22.99 -19.81 -6.55
C LEU A 50 22.41 -18.63 -7.35
N GLU A 51 23.15 -18.09 -8.32
CA GLU A 51 22.65 -17.03 -9.22
C GLU A 51 21.37 -17.45 -9.93
N ARG A 52 21.36 -18.64 -10.53
CA ARG A 52 20.15 -19.21 -11.17
C ARG A 52 18.99 -19.38 -10.18
N ARG A 53 19.28 -19.76 -8.93
CA ARG A 53 18.25 -19.88 -7.89
C ARG A 53 17.71 -18.51 -7.45
N ILE A 54 18.58 -17.52 -7.31
CA ILE A 54 18.18 -16.14 -7.00
C ILE A 54 17.29 -15.60 -8.11
N GLU A 55 17.68 -15.77 -9.37
CA GLU A 55 16.89 -15.33 -10.52
C GLU A 55 15.50 -15.98 -10.54
N PHE A 56 15.43 -17.29 -10.29
CA PHE A 56 14.15 -18.00 -10.16
C PHE A 56 13.26 -17.42 -9.03
N LEU A 57 13.84 -17.18 -7.85
CA LEU A 57 13.10 -16.64 -6.71
C LEU A 57 12.66 -15.19 -6.95
N LEU A 58 13.47 -14.39 -7.63
CA LEU A 58 13.10 -13.04 -8.03
C LEU A 58 11.92 -13.05 -9.00
N GLN A 59 11.92 -13.98 -9.97
CA GLN A 59 10.80 -14.17 -10.88
C GLN A 59 9.53 -14.58 -10.14
N GLU A 60 9.63 -15.57 -9.25
CA GLU A 60 8.49 -16.05 -8.45
C GLU A 60 7.92 -14.94 -7.55
N ASN A 61 8.78 -14.14 -6.92
CA ASN A 61 8.34 -12.98 -6.14
C ASN A 61 7.62 -11.95 -7.02
N ASN A 62 8.15 -11.64 -8.21
CA ASN A 62 7.51 -10.71 -9.13
C ASN A 62 6.12 -11.20 -9.56
N ASP A 63 5.98 -12.49 -9.87
CA ASP A 63 4.69 -13.08 -10.23
C ASP A 63 3.66 -12.97 -9.07
N VAL A 64 4.11 -13.20 -7.83
CA VAL A 64 3.28 -13.02 -6.63
C VAL A 64 2.87 -11.55 -6.44
N GLU A 65 3.78 -10.60 -6.68
CA GLU A 65 3.47 -9.17 -6.59
C GLU A 65 2.46 -8.73 -7.65
N ILE A 66 2.56 -9.24 -8.88
CA ILE A 66 1.59 -8.98 -9.95
C ILE A 66 0.19 -9.46 -9.55
N GLU A 67 0.08 -10.67 -8.99
CA GLU A 67 -1.22 -11.21 -8.53
C GLU A 67 -1.77 -10.43 -7.33
N ARG A 68 -0.91 -10.03 -6.38
CA ARG A 68 -1.28 -9.15 -5.26
C ARG A 68 -1.87 -7.83 -5.77
N ASP A 69 -1.20 -7.19 -6.72
CA ASP A 69 -1.59 -5.89 -7.24
C ASP A 69 -2.90 -5.99 -8.03
N ARG A 70 -3.09 -7.07 -8.81
CA ARG A 70 -4.37 -7.38 -9.46
C ARG A 70 -5.51 -7.52 -8.43
N PHE A 71 -5.26 -8.27 -7.35
CA PHE A 71 -6.27 -8.48 -6.32
C PHE A 71 -6.59 -7.18 -5.56
N GLN A 72 -5.58 -6.36 -5.27
CA GLN A 72 -5.77 -5.05 -4.64
C GLN A 72 -6.58 -4.10 -5.53
N GLU A 73 -6.34 -4.09 -6.84
CA GLU A 73 -7.11 -3.28 -7.78
C GLU A 73 -8.58 -3.72 -7.81
N GLU A 74 -8.83 -5.02 -7.82
CA GLU A 74 -10.19 -5.56 -7.77
C GLU A 74 -10.91 -5.21 -6.45
N ILE A 75 -10.21 -5.25 -5.32
CA ILE A 75 -10.75 -4.79 -4.03
C ILE A 75 -11.05 -3.30 -4.09
N ARG A 76 -10.13 -2.48 -4.61
CA ARG A 76 -10.31 -1.03 -4.75
C ARG A 76 -11.55 -0.73 -5.59
N ARG A 77 -11.71 -1.43 -6.72
CA ARG A 77 -12.87 -1.35 -7.59
C ARG A 77 -14.16 -1.63 -6.82
N ARG A 78 -14.27 -2.80 -6.17
CA ARG A 78 -15.46 -3.16 -5.37
C ARG A 78 -15.73 -2.19 -4.23
N ASN A 79 -14.71 -1.75 -3.51
CA ASN A 79 -14.85 -0.79 -2.41
C ASN A 79 -15.40 0.55 -2.90
N SER A 80 -14.97 1.02 -4.08
CA SER A 80 -15.50 2.25 -4.67
C SER A 80 -16.98 2.13 -5.05
N GLU A 81 -17.43 0.97 -5.55
CA GLU A 81 -18.84 0.71 -5.85
C GLU A 81 -19.68 0.73 -4.57
N ILE A 82 -19.24 -0.01 -3.54
CA ILE A 82 -19.90 -0.07 -2.23
C ILE A 82 -20.02 1.34 -1.62
N ALA A 83 -18.93 2.12 -1.67
CA ALA A 83 -18.93 3.48 -1.16
C ALA A 83 -19.95 4.37 -1.91
N TRP A 84 -20.03 4.24 -3.22
CA TRP A 84 -21.01 4.99 -4.03
C TRP A 84 -22.45 4.64 -3.66
N PHE A 85 -22.80 3.36 -3.58
CA PHE A 85 -24.16 2.93 -3.20
C PHE A 85 -24.56 3.40 -1.80
N ARG A 86 -23.61 3.39 -0.84
CA ARG A 86 -23.86 3.95 0.50
C ARG A 86 -24.16 5.45 0.43
N ASN A 87 -23.33 6.21 -0.28
CA ASN A 87 -23.54 7.64 -0.42
C ASN A 87 -24.85 8.00 -1.15
N ASP A 88 -25.23 7.27 -2.21
CA ASP A 88 -26.53 7.46 -2.89
C ASP A 88 -27.69 7.18 -1.93
N ARG A 89 -27.63 6.09 -1.17
CA ARG A 89 -28.64 5.74 -0.18
C ARG A 89 -28.76 6.81 0.90
N ASP A 90 -27.65 7.18 1.52
CA ASP A 90 -27.61 8.17 2.60
C ASP A 90 -28.16 9.52 2.12
N ALA A 91 -27.76 9.95 0.91
CA ALA A 91 -28.26 11.18 0.31
C ALA A 91 -29.78 11.15 0.08
N ARG A 92 -30.35 10.00 -0.28
CA ARG A 92 -31.81 9.81 -0.40
C ARG A 92 -32.50 9.82 0.96
N GLU A 93 -31.95 9.12 1.94
CA GLU A 93 -32.49 9.10 3.31
C GLU A 93 -32.51 10.51 3.93
N ASP A 94 -31.49 11.32 3.69
CA ASP A 94 -31.43 12.71 4.15
C ASP A 94 -32.57 13.58 3.57
N THR A 95 -33.03 13.29 2.35
CA THR A 95 -34.18 14.02 1.77
C THR A 95 -35.50 13.74 2.50
N HIS A 96 -35.58 12.65 3.26
CA HIS A 96 -36.77 12.28 4.02
C HIS A 96 -36.87 13.01 5.37
N CYS A 97 -35.92 13.89 5.68
CA CYS A 97 -35.89 14.68 6.90
C CYS A 97 -36.03 16.17 6.61
N CYS A 98 -36.69 16.89 7.52
CA CYS A 98 -36.72 18.34 7.43
C CYS A 98 -35.35 18.95 7.79
N ALA A 99 -34.75 19.70 6.87
CA ALA A 99 -33.45 20.36 7.08
C ALA A 99 -33.40 21.39 8.24
N LEU A 100 -34.54 21.77 8.82
CA LEU A 100 -34.61 22.72 9.94
C LEU A 100 -34.75 22.05 11.31
N CYS A 101 -35.53 20.97 11.41
CA CYS A 101 -35.77 20.27 12.69
C CYS A 101 -35.24 18.84 12.72
N ILE A 102 -34.71 18.34 11.61
CA ILE A 102 -34.11 17.00 11.43
C ILE A 102 -35.11 15.86 11.73
N ARG A 103 -36.41 16.16 11.81
CA ARG A 103 -37.47 15.14 11.94
C ARG A 103 -37.76 14.51 10.60
N MET A 104 -37.93 13.19 10.59
CA MET A 104 -38.40 12.44 9.42
C MET A 104 -39.84 12.82 9.08
N TYR A 105 -40.12 12.90 7.78
CA TYR A 105 -41.47 13.08 7.25
C TYR A 105 -42.28 11.79 7.46
N ASP A 106 -43.48 11.91 8.05
CA ASP A 106 -44.28 10.77 8.49
C ASP A 106 -45.70 10.73 7.88
N GLY A 107 -46.00 11.63 6.93
CA GLY A 107 -47.30 11.68 6.28
C GLY A 107 -48.45 12.21 7.15
N GLN A 108 -48.20 12.51 8.42
CA GLN A 108 -49.23 12.86 9.41
C GLN A 108 -48.88 14.18 10.12
N ALA A 109 -47.82 14.17 10.93
CA ALA A 109 -47.42 15.31 11.76
C ALA A 109 -46.30 16.13 11.12
N VAL A 110 -45.39 15.50 10.39
CA VAL A 110 -44.26 16.14 9.71
C VAL A 110 -44.51 16.08 8.21
N LEU A 111 -45.22 17.09 7.71
CA LEU A 111 -45.59 17.17 6.29
C LEU A 111 -44.55 17.99 5.50
N PRO A 112 -43.89 17.42 4.47
CA PRO A 112 -42.93 18.13 3.63
C PRO A 112 -43.63 19.11 2.70
N LYS A 113 -43.24 20.38 2.75
CA LYS A 113 -43.84 21.48 1.99
C LYS A 113 -42.80 22.16 1.11
N THR A 114 -43.03 22.13 -0.20
CA THR A 114 -42.08 22.69 -1.18
C THR A 114 -42.37 24.16 -1.45
N LEU A 115 -41.38 25.01 -1.19
CA LEU A 115 -41.43 26.43 -1.50
C LEU A 115 -41.35 26.67 -3.01
N SER A 116 -41.74 27.86 -3.49
CA SER A 116 -41.63 28.20 -4.93
C SER A 116 -40.20 28.27 -5.45
N CYS A 117 -39.18 28.22 -4.58
CA CYS A 117 -37.78 28.07 -4.97
C CYS A 117 -37.31 26.61 -5.11
N GLY A 118 -38.17 25.63 -4.85
CA GLY A 118 -37.87 24.19 -4.94
C GLY A 118 -37.38 23.54 -3.65
N HIS A 119 -36.97 24.31 -2.63
CA HIS A 119 -36.56 23.76 -1.34
C HIS A 119 -37.76 23.37 -0.48
N THR A 120 -37.59 22.33 0.33
CA THR A 120 -38.67 21.72 1.10
C THR A 120 -38.35 21.70 2.59
N PHE A 121 -39.36 22.03 3.41
CA PHE A 121 -39.28 22.03 4.87
C PHE A 121 -40.59 21.48 5.44
N CYS A 122 -40.63 21.05 6.71
CA CYS A 122 -41.91 20.65 7.29
C CYS A 122 -42.82 21.89 7.49
N GLN A 123 -44.13 21.68 7.39
CA GLN A 123 -45.15 22.73 7.59
C GLN A 123 -44.91 23.52 8.88
N GLU A 124 -44.64 22.82 9.98
CA GLU A 124 -44.41 23.42 11.29
C GLU A 124 -43.19 24.37 11.29
N CYS A 125 -42.09 23.98 10.64
CA CYS A 125 -40.92 24.84 10.51
C CYS A 125 -41.18 26.03 9.59
N ILE A 126 -41.95 25.86 8.50
CA ILE A 126 -42.37 26.96 7.64
C ILE A 126 -43.17 27.99 8.43
N ASP A 127 -44.15 27.54 9.23
CA ASP A 127 -44.99 28.42 10.02
C ASP A 127 -44.17 29.22 11.04
N ARG A 128 -43.15 28.60 11.66
CA ARG A 128 -42.24 29.28 12.61
C ARG A 128 -41.40 30.37 11.97
N ILE A 129 -40.91 30.18 10.74
CA ILE A 129 -40.05 31.16 10.05
C ILE A 129 -40.82 32.17 9.20
N THR A 130 -42.14 32.01 9.09
CA THR A 130 -43.00 32.89 8.31
C THR A 130 -43.29 34.17 9.08
N VAL A 131 -42.99 35.31 8.46
CA VAL A 131 -43.39 36.63 8.92
C VAL A 131 -44.82 36.88 8.44
N ARG A 132 -45.74 37.08 9.38
CA ARG A 132 -47.16 37.33 9.12
C ARG A 132 -47.49 38.80 9.37
N LEU A 133 -48.04 39.48 8.37
CA LEU A 133 -48.50 40.88 8.44
C LEU A 133 -49.94 40.96 7.94
N GLN A 134 -50.66 42.02 8.33
CA GLN A 134 -52.05 42.26 7.93
C GLN A 134 -52.28 42.35 6.42
N TRP A 135 -51.25 42.77 5.66
CA TRP A 135 -51.27 42.90 4.20
C TRP A 135 -50.56 41.76 3.46
N GLY A 136 -50.14 40.70 4.17
CA GLY A 136 -49.52 39.52 3.54
C GLY A 136 -48.52 38.80 4.43
N SER A 137 -48.22 37.54 4.07
CA SER A 137 -47.25 36.71 4.78
C SER A 137 -46.12 36.28 3.85
N TRP A 138 -44.89 36.21 4.37
CA TRP A 138 -43.71 35.84 3.59
C TRP A 138 -42.63 35.21 4.48
N LEU A 139 -41.70 34.50 3.85
CA LEU A 139 -40.52 33.95 4.51
C LEU A 139 -39.27 34.11 3.64
N ARG A 140 -38.10 33.85 4.21
CA ARG A 140 -36.84 33.67 3.48
C ARG A 140 -36.45 32.21 3.57
N CYS A 141 -36.23 31.58 2.42
CA CYS A 141 -35.75 30.20 2.38
C CYS A 141 -34.40 30.08 3.10
N SER A 142 -34.26 29.17 4.05
CA SER A 142 -33.01 28.96 4.80
C SER A 142 -31.87 28.42 3.92
N THR A 143 -32.19 27.74 2.82
CA THR A 143 -31.19 27.20 1.89
C THR A 143 -30.69 28.25 0.89
N CYS A 144 -31.59 28.93 0.17
CA CYS A 144 -31.21 29.84 -0.93
C CYS A 144 -31.47 31.32 -0.67
N ARG A 145 -31.98 31.70 0.50
CA ARG A 145 -32.26 33.10 0.93
C ARG A 145 -33.26 33.88 0.06
N ARG A 146 -33.89 33.23 -0.92
CA ARG A 146 -34.96 33.83 -1.74
C ARG A 146 -36.17 34.19 -0.85
N ARG A 147 -36.76 35.37 -1.07
CA ARG A 147 -38.03 35.77 -0.45
C ARG A 147 -39.16 35.00 -1.12
N ILE A 148 -40.00 34.37 -0.32
CA ILE A 148 -41.15 33.58 -0.78
C ILE A 148 -42.39 34.16 -0.13
N ASN A 149 -43.37 34.57 -0.94
CA ASN A 149 -44.67 34.99 -0.44
C ASN A 149 -45.51 33.73 -0.17
N MET A 150 -46.28 33.76 0.92
CA MET A 150 -47.20 32.66 1.25
C MET A 150 -48.35 32.63 0.24
N PRO A 151 -48.56 31.52 -0.47
CA PRO A 151 -49.74 31.35 -1.32
C PRO A 151 -51.01 31.21 -0.47
N ALA A 152 -52.16 31.64 -1.00
CA ALA A 152 -53.45 31.61 -0.29
C ALA A 152 -53.86 30.19 0.17
N GLY A 153 -53.52 29.16 -0.60
CA GLY A 153 -53.78 27.75 -0.28
C GLY A 153 -52.65 27.03 0.47
N GLY A 154 -51.60 27.75 0.89
CA GLY A 154 -50.38 27.14 1.45
C GLY A 154 -49.53 26.42 0.40
N PHE A 155 -48.38 25.90 0.83
CA PHE A 155 -47.46 25.18 -0.04
C PHE A 155 -47.93 23.74 -0.30
N GLN A 156 -47.59 23.23 -1.48
CA GLN A 156 -47.86 21.86 -1.88
C GLN A 156 -47.09 20.87 -1.00
N THR A 157 -47.75 19.78 -0.61
CA THR A 157 -47.06 18.64 0.02
C THR A 157 -46.40 17.79 -1.06
N THR A 158 -45.10 17.52 -0.93
CA THR A 158 -44.33 16.76 -1.92
C THR A 158 -43.46 15.70 -1.23
N TYR A 159 -43.68 14.42 -1.55
CA TYR A 159 -42.87 13.30 -1.04
C TYR A 159 -41.86 12.76 -2.05
N ALA A 160 -42.04 13.07 -3.34
CA ALA A 160 -41.08 12.71 -4.38
C ALA A 160 -39.90 13.70 -4.35
N MET A 161 -38.88 13.38 -3.54
CA MET A 161 -37.72 14.23 -3.34
C MET A 161 -36.51 13.57 -3.99
N VAL A 162 -35.74 14.38 -4.73
CA VAL A 162 -34.47 13.95 -5.33
C VAL A 162 -33.36 14.61 -4.53
N PRO A 163 -32.29 13.89 -4.14
CA PRO A 163 -31.17 14.49 -3.42
C PRO A 163 -30.56 15.64 -4.21
N ALA A 164 -30.08 16.66 -3.49
CA ALA A 164 -29.42 17.81 -4.11
C ALA A 164 -28.11 17.40 -4.82
N TYR A 165 -27.44 16.36 -4.32
CA TYR A 165 -26.22 15.83 -4.87
C TYR A 165 -26.10 14.32 -4.63
N ILE A 166 -25.84 13.57 -5.69
CA ILE A 166 -25.36 12.19 -5.64
C ILE A 166 -24.03 12.21 -6.39
N PRO A 167 -22.93 11.69 -5.81
CA PRO A 167 -21.65 11.65 -6.52
C PRO A 167 -21.78 10.84 -7.80
N ALA A 168 -20.99 11.19 -8.82
CA ALA A 168 -20.96 10.41 -10.06
C ALA A 168 -20.55 8.96 -9.74
N PRO A 169 -21.23 7.96 -10.34
CA PRO A 169 -20.84 6.57 -10.19
C PRO A 169 -19.41 6.37 -10.72
N PRO A 170 -18.62 5.47 -10.11
CA PRO A 170 -17.33 5.08 -10.66
C PRO A 170 -17.49 4.62 -12.12
N GLY A 171 -16.54 4.97 -13.00
CA GLY A 171 -16.69 4.72 -14.45
C GLY A 171 -16.79 3.23 -14.84
N HIS A 172 -16.36 2.32 -13.96
CA HIS A 172 -16.48 0.88 -14.13
C HIS A 172 -17.80 0.28 -13.63
N LEU A 173 -18.67 1.10 -13.02
CA LEU A 173 -20.01 0.72 -12.56
C LEU A 173 -21.00 0.92 -13.71
N GLN A 174 -21.64 -0.16 -14.15
CA GLN A 174 -22.70 -0.13 -15.15
C GLN A 174 -24.05 -0.09 -14.41
N LEU A 175 -24.78 1.03 -14.54
CA LEU A 175 -26.08 1.27 -13.93
C LEU A 175 -27.23 1.08 -14.94
#